data_AF-A0A021XBS3-F1
#
_entry.id   AF-A0A021XBS3-F1
#
_cell.length_a   1.000
_cell.length_b   1.000
_cell.length_c   1.000
_cell.angle_alpha   90.00
_cell.angle_beta   90.00
_cell.angle_gamma   90.00
#
_symmetry.space_group_name_H-M   'P 1'
#
loop_
_entity.id
_entity.type
_entity.pdbx_description
1 polymer ?
#
loop_
_entity_poly.entity_id
_entity_poly.type
_entity_poly.pdbx_seq_one_letter_code
_entity_poly.pdbx_strand_id
1 'polypeptide(L)'
;MSEQRRHHISSAVVATKLGALDSVLATLATIDNVEVHGADKGKIVVVIEGPNTGVLGDTLMRISVLDGVIAANMVFEHVELEEDEVHGQRTDAA
;
A
#
# COMPACT_ATOMS: atom_id res chain seq x y z
N MET A 1 -21.72 1.42 17.62
CA MET A 1 -20.40 0.75 17.54
C MET A 1 -19.61 1.52 16.51
N SER A 2 -18.67 2.36 16.93
CA SER A 2 -17.79 3.13 16.05
C SER A 2 -16.83 2.15 15.39
N GLU A 3 -16.98 1.93 14.09
CA GLU A 3 -16.03 1.15 13.30
C GLU A 3 -14.72 1.92 13.20
N GLN A 4 -13.72 1.50 13.99
CA GLN A 4 -12.32 1.85 13.76
C GLN A 4 -11.96 1.38 12.35
N ARG A 5 -11.87 2.31 11.39
CA ARG A 5 -11.41 1.99 10.04
C ARG A 5 -9.89 1.82 10.09
N ARG A 6 -9.43 0.58 10.20
CA ARG A 6 -8.01 0.25 10.05
C ARG A 6 -7.62 0.53 8.60
N HIS A 7 -6.75 1.51 8.38
CA HIS A 7 -6.15 1.78 7.09
C HIS A 7 -4.70 1.32 7.12
N HIS A 8 -4.37 0.41 6.21
CA HIS A 8 -3.03 -0.12 6.03
C HIS A 8 -2.44 0.46 4.76
N ILE A 9 -1.25 1.03 4.86
CA ILE A 9 -0.55 1.66 3.75
C ILE A 9 0.86 1.07 3.70
N SER A 10 1.22 0.53 2.54
CA SER A 10 2.55 -0.04 2.31
C SER A 10 3.15 0.45 1.01
N SER A 11 4.47 0.58 0.98
CA SER A 11 5.19 0.85 -0.27
C SER A 11 5.83 -0.43 -0.80
N ALA A 12 5.92 -0.52 -2.12
CA ALA A 12 6.58 -1.62 -2.81
C ALA A 12 7.42 -1.13 -3.98
N VAL A 13 8.46 -1.89 -4.29
CA VAL A 13 9.27 -1.71 -5.49
C VAL A 13 8.98 -2.85 -6.46
N VAL A 14 8.54 -2.47 -7.66
CA VAL A 14 8.29 -3.36 -8.78
C VAL A 14 9.45 -3.24 -9.76
N ALA A 15 10.19 -4.33 -9.97
CA ALA A 15 11.22 -4.42 -10.99
C ALA A 15 10.62 -4.99 -12.27
N THR A 16 10.90 -4.36 -13.41
CA THR A 16 10.35 -4.72 -14.73
C THR A 16 11.42 -5.24 -15.67
N LYS A 17 11.00 -6.04 -16.67
CA LYS A 17 11.80 -6.42 -17.82
C LYS A 17 12.17 -5.17 -18.64
N LEU A 18 13.28 -5.24 -19.37
CA LEU A 18 13.68 -4.18 -20.29
C LEU A 18 12.58 -3.97 -21.35
N GLY A 19 12.17 -2.72 -21.56
CA GLY A 19 11.11 -2.36 -22.52
C GLY A 19 9.68 -2.56 -22.02
N ALA A 20 9.47 -3.13 -20.82
CA ALA A 20 8.14 -3.34 -20.25
C ALA A 20 7.70 -2.25 -19.25
N LEU A 21 8.53 -1.23 -19.02
CA LEU A 21 8.27 -0.20 -18.02
C LEU A 21 6.93 0.50 -18.26
N ASP A 22 6.72 1.02 -19.47
CA ASP A 22 5.51 1.79 -19.80
C ASP A 22 4.25 0.93 -19.79
N SER A 23 4.33 -0.34 -20.22
CA SER A 23 3.18 -1.26 -20.19
C SER A 23 2.80 -1.65 -18.76
N VAL A 24 3.79 -1.87 -17.89
CA VAL A 24 3.55 -2.15 -16.48
C VAL A 24 2.98 -0.91 -15.79
N LEU A 25 3.51 0.29 -16.06
CA LEU A 25 2.95 1.55 -15.54
C LEU A 25 1.49 1.74 -15.94
N ALA A 26 1.15 1.53 -17.21
CA ALA A 26 -0.22 1.63 -17.69
C ALA A 26 -1.14 0.63 -16.99
N THR A 27 -0.65 -0.59 -16.72
CA THR A 27 -1.42 -1.62 -16.01
C THR A 27 -1.62 -1.26 -14.55
N LEU A 28 -0.56 -0.82 -13.86
CA LEU A 28 -0.63 -0.41 -12.44
C LEU A 28 -1.63 0.72 -12.23
N ALA A 29 -1.72 1.68 -13.16
CA ALA A 29 -2.69 2.78 -13.10
C ALA A 29 -4.16 2.33 -13.19
N THR A 30 -4.44 1.07 -13.53
CA THR A 30 -5.80 0.49 -13.56
C THR A 30 -6.13 -0.34 -12.33
N ILE A 31 -5.17 -0.61 -11.44
CA ILE A 31 -5.39 -1.38 -10.23
C ILE A 31 -5.83 -0.41 -9.15
N ASP A 32 -7.05 -0.58 -8.65
CA ASP A 32 -7.71 0.44 -7.82
C ASP A 32 -6.83 0.98 -6.69
N ASN A 33 -6.51 0.24 -5.66
CA ASN A 33 -5.84 0.72 -4.46
C ASN A 33 -4.30 0.88 -4.59
N VAL A 34 -3.81 1.22 -5.78
CA VAL A 34 -2.37 1.34 -6.09
C VAL A 34 -2.04 2.70 -6.68
N GLU A 35 -1.11 3.42 -6.06
CA GLU A 35 -0.58 4.68 -6.58
C GLU A 35 0.88 4.50 -7.02
N VAL A 36 1.23 5.01 -8.20
CA VAL A 36 2.63 5.07 -8.65
C VAL A 36 3.28 6.35 -8.15
N HIS A 37 4.26 6.23 -7.25
CA HIS A 37 5.01 7.37 -6.73
C HIS A 37 6.24 7.73 -7.57
N GLY A 38 6.78 6.79 -8.35
CA GLY A 38 7.91 7.09 -9.22
C GLY A 38 8.35 5.89 -10.05
N ALA A 39 9.05 6.16 -11.14
CA ALA A 39 9.62 5.13 -11.99
C ALA A 39 10.96 5.59 -12.57
N ASP A 40 11.96 4.72 -12.52
CA ASP A 40 13.27 4.94 -13.16
C ASP A 40 13.96 3.61 -13.47
N LYS A 41 14.69 3.52 -14.59
CA LYS A 41 15.55 2.39 -14.98
C LYS A 41 14.92 0.99 -14.77
N GLY A 42 13.64 0.84 -15.11
CA GLY A 42 12.93 -0.44 -14.98
C GLY A 42 12.53 -0.79 -13.54
N LYS A 43 12.49 0.19 -12.64
CA LYS A 43 11.93 0.07 -11.30
C LYS A 43 10.80 1.06 -11.13
N ILE A 44 9.74 0.63 -10.45
CA ILE A 44 8.57 1.44 -10.15
C ILE A 44 8.37 1.38 -8.63
N VAL A 45 8.23 2.54 -8.00
CA VAL A 45 7.82 2.67 -6.60
C VAL A 45 6.31 2.87 -6.59
N VAL A 46 5.62 2.02 -5.86
CA VAL A 46 4.17 2.11 -5.67
C VAL A 46 3.80 2.18 -4.20
N VAL A 47 2.66 2.80 -3.92
CA VAL A 47 1.96 2.71 -2.64
C VAL A 47 0.71 1.87 -2.84
N ILE A 48 0.44 0.98 -1.88
CA ILE A 48 -0.72 0.10 -1.86
C ILE A 48 -1.48 0.38 -0.57
N GLU A 49 -2.76 0.66 -0.72
CA GLU A 49 -3.64 0.95 0.42
C GLU A 49 -4.71 -0.14 0.58
N GLY A 50 -5.23 -0.31 1.80
CA GLY A 50 -6.28 -1.29 2.04
C GLY A 50 -6.69 -1.43 3.51
N PRO A 51 -7.74 -2.22 3.78
CA PRO A 51 -8.31 -2.35 5.13
C PRO A 51 -7.52 -3.28 6.05
N ASN A 52 -6.60 -4.08 5.52
CA ASN A 52 -5.75 -5.01 6.28
C ASN A 52 -4.52 -5.43 5.46
N THR A 53 -3.51 -5.99 6.12
CA THR A 53 -2.27 -6.48 5.51
C THR A 53 -2.49 -7.60 4.49
N GLY A 54 -3.56 -8.38 4.62
CA GLY A 54 -3.95 -9.41 3.64
C GLY A 54 -4.29 -8.80 2.28
N VAL A 55 -5.08 -7.72 2.24
CA VAL A 55 -5.43 -7.02 0.99
C VAL A 55 -4.20 -6.42 0.31
N LEU A 56 -3.26 -5.88 1.09
CA LEU A 56 -1.99 -5.38 0.58
C LEU A 56 -1.15 -6.51 -0.04
N GLY A 57 -1.03 -7.65 0.66
CA GLY A 57 -0.33 -8.83 0.18
C GLY A 57 -0.93 -9.41 -1.10
N ASP A 58 -2.26 -9.54 -1.17
CA ASP A 58 -2.97 -10.00 -2.36
C ASP A 58 -2.74 -9.06 -3.54
N THR A 59 -2.74 -7.74 -3.30
CA THR A 59 -2.47 -6.74 -4.33
C THR A 59 -1.03 -6.84 -4.84
N LEU A 60 -0.06 -6.98 -3.94
CA LEU A 60 1.34 -7.19 -4.30
C LEU A 60 1.54 -8.48 -5.11
N MET A 61 0.86 -9.56 -4.74
CA MET A 61 0.90 -10.83 -5.46
C MET A 61 0.27 -10.71 -6.86
N ARG A 62 -0.82 -9.95 -7.02
CA ARG A 62 -1.37 -9.66 -8.36
C ARG A 62 -0.37 -8.88 -9.22
N ILE A 63 0.34 -7.91 -8.63
CA ILE A 63 1.36 -7.14 -9.33
C ILE A 63 2.55 -8.01 -9.73
N SER A 64 2.98 -8.93 -8.86
CA SER A 64 4.17 -9.76 -9.10
C SER A 64 4.04 -10.73 -10.28
N VAL A 65 2.80 -11.07 -10.68
CA VAL A 65 2.51 -11.97 -11.80
C VAL A 65 2.14 -11.23 -13.10
N LEU A 66 2.16 -9.91 -13.13
CA LEU A 66 1.95 -9.14 -14.36
C LEU A 66 3.05 -9.45 -15.37
N ASP A 67 2.68 -9.56 -16.66
CA ASP A 67 3.72 -9.68 -17.68
C ASP A 67 4.58 -8.41 -17.71
N GLY A 68 5.87 -8.61 -17.90
CA GLY A 68 6.86 -7.55 -17.78
C GLY A 68 7.36 -7.32 -16.36
N VAL A 69 6.78 -7.90 -15.31
CA VAL A 69 7.31 -7.82 -13.94
C VAL A 69 8.32 -8.95 -13.69
N ILE A 70 9.44 -8.61 -13.05
CA ILE A 70 10.48 -9.53 -12.60
C ILE A 70 10.28 -9.85 -11.11
N ALA A 71 9.98 -8.83 -10.32
CA ALA A 71 9.75 -8.93 -8.89
C ALA A 71 8.90 -7.76 -8.39
N ALA A 72 8.11 -8.00 -7.35
CA ALA A 72 7.43 -6.95 -6.60
C ALA A 72 7.66 -7.19 -5.11
N ASN A 73 8.34 -6.27 -4.43
CA ASN A 73 8.78 -6.44 -3.05
C ASN A 73 8.25 -5.29 -2.17
N MET A 74 7.63 -5.60 -1.04
CA MET A 74 7.32 -4.59 -0.02
C MET A 74 8.61 -4.00 0.56
N VAL A 75 8.63 -2.69 0.72
CA VAL A 75 9.77 -1.94 1.28
C VAL A 75 9.41 -1.31 2.63
N PHE A 76 8.13 -0.98 2.83
CA PHE A 76 7.66 -0.34 4.05
C PHE A 76 6.22 -0.78 4.37
N GLU A 77 5.93 -0.96 5.64
CA GLU A 77 4.60 -1.27 6.16
C GLU A 77 4.31 -0.31 7.32
N HIS A 78 3.26 0.51 7.16
CA HIS A 78 2.76 1.40 8.22
C HIS A 78 1.37 0.95 8.64
N VAL A 79 1.20 0.73 9.94
CA VAL A 79 -0.09 0.39 10.55
C VAL A 79 -0.45 1.54 11.47
N GLU A 80 -1.44 2.32 11.09
CA GLU A 80 -2.00 3.36 11.96
C GLU A 80 -3.00 2.70 12.92
N LEU A 81 -2.70 2.80 14.22
CA LEU A 81 -3.62 2.48 15.30
C LEU A 81 -3.97 3.81 15.95
N GLU A 82 -5.14 4.37 15.65
CA GLU A 82 -5.62 5.56 16.37
C GLU A 82 -5.84 5.18 17.85
N GLU A 83 -5.02 5.74 18.74
CA GLU A 83 -5.25 5.65 20.19
C GLU A 83 -6.41 6.59 20.56
N ASP A 84 -7.42 6.06 21.24
CA ASP A 84 -8.46 6.88 21.87
C ASP A 84 -7.78 7.82 22.88
N GLU A 85 -7.68 9.11 22.56
CA GLU A 85 -7.48 10.14 23.59
C GLU A 85 -8.65 10.01 24.58
N VAL A 86 -8.41 9.32 25.70
CA VAL A 86 -9.31 9.32 26.84
C VAL A 86 -9.33 10.74 27.38
N HIS A 87 -10.28 11.54 26.89
CA HIS A 87 -10.59 12.85 27.42
C HIS A 87 -10.96 12.66 28.90
N GLY A 88 -10.01 12.98 29.77
CA GLY A 88 -10.15 12.86 31.22
C GLY A 88 -11.27 13.75 31.73
N GLN A 89 -12.47 13.20 31.85
CA GLN A 89 -13.58 13.84 32.55
C GLN A 89 -13.77 13.19 33.92
N ARG A 90 -13.32 13.94 34.94
CA ARG A 90 -13.85 14.08 36.32
C ARG A 90 -12.78 13.98 37.40
N THR A 91 -12.11 15.10 37.63
CA THR A 91 -11.93 15.63 38.99
C THR A 91 -12.88 16.84 38.99
N ASP A 92 -14.02 16.81 39.67
CA ASP A 92 -14.11 16.96 41.11
C ASP A 92 -15.40 16.31 41.67
N ALA A 93 -15.24 15.51 42.72
CA ALA A 93 -16.28 15.26 43.72
C ALA A 93 -15.63 14.72 45.01
N ALA A 94 -15.39 15.61 45.97
CA ALA A 94 -15.56 15.46 47.43
C ALA A 94 -14.61 16.39 48.19
#